data_AF-A0A958L2B4-F1
#
_entry.id   AF-A0A958L2B4-F1
#
_cell.length_a   1.000
_cell.length_b   1.000
_cell.length_c   1.000
_cell.angle_alpha   90.00
_cell.angle_beta   90.00
_cell.angle_gamma   90.00
#
_symmetry.space_group_name_H-M   'P 1'
#
loop_
_entity.id
_entity.type
_entity.pdbx_description
1 polymer ?
#
loop_
_entity_poly.entity_id
_entity_poly.type
_entity_poly.pdbx_seq_one_letter_code
_entity_poly.pdbx_strand_id
1 'polypeptide(L)'
;MLRIHTIQVTPFMQNCRIVWCDSTFEAAIIDPGGEASRIWSFVQEGKLSCSQIWLTHSHLDHCGGVASLMRSATCELWAHSSERFFRENLEAICLQYGMPRGDMENCPEPGHELVDCAELSVGNER
;
A
#
# COMPACT_ATOMS: atom_id res chain seq x y z
N MET A 1 -12.26 14.55 -10.64
CA MET A 1 -11.89 15.06 -9.30
C MET A 1 -11.31 13.91 -8.51
N LEU A 2 -10.18 14.13 -7.85
CA LEU A 2 -9.60 13.15 -6.95
C LEU A 2 -10.46 13.00 -5.68
N ARG A 3 -10.69 11.75 -5.28
CA ARG A 3 -11.35 11.36 -4.04
C ARG A 3 -10.36 10.63 -3.16
N ILE A 4 -10.58 10.70 -1.84
CA ILE A 4 -9.75 10.00 -0.86
C ILE A 4 -10.62 9.37 0.21
N HIS A 5 -10.24 8.16 0.60
CA HIS A 5 -10.77 7.47 1.77
C HIS A 5 -9.61 7.00 2.64
N THR A 6 -9.81 7.00 3.96
CA THR A 6 -8.78 6.59 4.93
C THR A 6 -9.30 5.41 5.73
N ILE A 7 -8.50 4.36 5.78
CA ILE A 7 -8.71 3.17 6.59
C ILE A 7 -7.59 3.13 7.62
N GLN A 8 -7.92 3.30 8.90
CA GLN A 8 -6.95 3.06 9.96
C GLN A 8 -6.66 1.56 10.02
N VAL A 9 -5.37 1.24 9.91
CA VAL A 9 -4.86 -0.13 9.91
C VAL A 9 -3.79 -0.31 10.97
N THR A 10 -3.63 -1.55 11.40
CA THR A 10 -2.62 -1.98 12.38
C THR A 10 -2.85 -1.40 13.79
N PRO A 11 -2.21 -1.96 14.83
CA PRO A 11 -2.26 -1.37 16.17
C PRO A 11 -1.65 0.04 16.29
N PHE A 12 -0.89 0.49 15.29
CA PHE A 12 -0.29 1.84 15.26
C PHE A 12 -1.27 2.92 14.78
N MET A 13 -2.49 2.53 14.39
CA MET A 13 -3.49 3.43 13.80
C MET A 13 -2.97 4.19 12.59
N GLN A 14 -2.16 3.51 11.76
CA GLN A 14 -1.61 4.07 10.54
C GLN A 14 -2.76 4.33 9.55
N ASN A 15 -2.71 5.47 8.87
CA ASN A 15 -3.71 5.94 7.92
C ASN A 15 -3.44 5.45 6.49
N CYS A 16 -3.78 4.18 6.20
CA CYS A 16 -3.82 3.69 4.82
C CYS A 16 -4.83 4.51 4.03
N ARG A 17 -4.42 5.03 2.87
CA ARG A 17 -5.28 5.87 2.01
C ARG A 17 -5.60 5.15 0.72
N ILE A 18 -6.84 5.30 0.28
CA ILE A 18 -7.29 4.86 -1.03
C ILE A 18 -7.70 6.11 -1.78
N VAL A 19 -6.97 6.42 -2.85
CA VAL A 19 -7.23 7.57 -3.72
C VAL A 19 -7.79 7.08 -5.03
N TRP A 20 -8.76 7.79 -5.60
CA TRP A 20 -9.31 7.43 -6.91
C TRP A 20 -9.80 8.65 -7.69
N CYS A 21 -9.79 8.51 -9.02
CA CYS A 21 -10.38 9.49 -9.91
C CYS A 21 -11.89 9.24 -10.02
N ASP A 22 -12.72 10.22 -9.66
CA ASP A 22 -14.18 10.10 -9.65
C ASP A 22 -14.78 9.82 -11.06
N SER A 23 -14.06 10.19 -12.13
CA SER A 23 -14.54 10.00 -13.51
C SER A 23 -14.15 8.66 -14.12
N THR A 24 -12.97 8.11 -13.77
CA THR A 24 -12.47 6.86 -14.37
C THR A 24 -12.57 5.66 -13.42
N PHE A 25 -12.79 5.89 -12.13
CA PHE A 25 -12.73 4.89 -11.06
C PHE A 25 -11.36 4.21 -10.91
N GLU A 26 -10.34 4.67 -11.64
CA GLU A 26 -8.96 4.23 -11.40
C GLU A 26 -8.52 4.65 -10.01
N ALA A 27 -7.78 3.78 -9.34
CA ALA A 27 -7.40 3.96 -7.95
C ALA A 27 -5.96 3.55 -7.66
N ALA A 28 -5.42 4.13 -6.59
CA ALA A 28 -4.17 3.71 -5.96
C ALA A 28 -4.38 3.55 -4.45
N ILE A 29 -3.66 2.60 -3.88
CA ILE A 29 -3.60 2.35 -2.44
C ILE A 29 -2.26 2.88 -1.93
N ILE A 30 -2.30 3.68 -0.87
CA ILE A 30 -1.12 4.31 -0.27
C ILE A 30 -0.92 3.74 1.13
N ASP A 31 0.27 3.20 1.38
CA ASP A 31 0.70 2.62 2.65
C ASP A 31 -0.26 1.56 3.23
N PRO A 32 -0.48 0.42 2.54
CA PRO A 32 -1.27 -0.68 3.08
C PRO A 32 -0.50 -1.45 4.16
N GLY A 33 -0.48 -0.90 5.36
CA GLY A 33 0.27 -1.42 6.52
C GLY A 33 -0.15 -2.79 7.04
N GLY A 34 -1.39 -3.20 6.80
CA GLY A 34 -1.97 -4.45 7.27
C GLY A 34 -3.46 -4.50 6.96
N GLU A 35 -4.15 -5.54 7.40
CA GLU A 35 -5.59 -5.73 7.15
C GLU A 35 -5.91 -5.71 5.65
N ALA A 36 -5.09 -6.39 4.84
CA ALA A 36 -5.13 -6.33 3.39
C ALA A 36 -6.51 -6.69 2.82
N SER A 37 -7.20 -7.67 3.43
CA SER A 37 -8.56 -8.05 3.05
C SER A 37 -9.56 -6.90 3.20
N ARG A 38 -9.48 -6.12 4.30
CA ARG A 38 -10.39 -4.99 4.55
C ARG A 38 -10.14 -3.85 3.56
N ILE A 39 -8.86 -3.57 3.27
CA ILE A 39 -8.47 -2.60 2.24
C ILE A 39 -9.03 -3.03 0.88
N TRP A 40 -8.81 -4.29 0.50
CA TRP A 40 -9.25 -4.79 -0.80
C TRP A 40 -10.78 -4.86 -0.93
N SER A 41 -11.50 -5.21 0.14
CA SER A 41 -12.97 -5.18 0.17
C SER A 41 -13.51 -3.78 -0.16
N PHE A 42 -12.94 -2.71 0.39
CA PHE A 42 -13.35 -1.35 0.05
C PHE A 42 -13.19 -1.05 -1.45
N VAL A 43 -12.05 -1.45 -2.04
CA VAL A 43 -11.78 -1.27 -3.48
C VAL A 43 -12.81 -2.01 -4.32
N GLN A 44 -13.12 -3.26 -3.97
CA GLN A 44 -14.10 -4.09 -4.68
C GLN A 44 -15.52 -3.57 -4.56
N GLU A 45 -15.95 -3.19 -3.35
CA GLU A 45 -17.28 -2.62 -3.09
C GLU A 45 -17.49 -1.29 -3.83
N GLY A 46 -16.45 -0.45 -3.87
CA GLY A 46 -16.43 0.79 -4.63
C GLY A 46 -16.32 0.60 -6.14
N LYS A 47 -16.16 -0.65 -6.63
CA LYS A 47 -15.89 -0.99 -8.04
C LYS A 47 -14.71 -0.20 -8.61
N LEU A 48 -13.72 0.07 -7.76
CA LEU A 48 -12.53 0.83 -8.12
C LEU A 48 -11.57 -0.06 -8.92
N SER A 49 -11.02 0.48 -10.00
CA SER A 49 -9.97 -0.16 -10.79
C SER A 49 -8.61 0.18 -10.18
N CYS A 50 -8.20 -0.58 -9.15
CA CYS A 50 -6.92 -0.38 -8.49
C CYS A 50 -5.80 -1.19 -9.16
N SER A 51 -4.77 -0.50 -9.65
CA SER A 51 -3.58 -1.09 -10.27
C SER A 51 -2.27 -0.67 -9.60
N GLN A 52 -2.33 0.22 -8.61
CA GLN A 52 -1.14 0.83 -8.02
C GLN A 52 -1.15 0.73 -6.49
N ILE A 53 -0.01 0.35 -5.92
CA ILE A 53 0.30 0.50 -4.50
C ILE A 53 1.49 1.44 -4.38
N TRP A 54 1.37 2.49 -3.57
CA TRP A 54 2.43 3.46 -3.33
C TRP A 54 2.88 3.39 -1.87
N LEU A 55 4.19 3.35 -1.66
CA LEU A 55 4.78 3.47 -0.32
C LEU A 55 5.42 4.84 -0.14
N THR A 56 5.02 5.54 0.91
CA THR A 56 5.73 6.75 1.38
C THR A 56 7.09 6.39 1.96
N HIS A 57 7.15 5.28 2.70
CA HIS A 57 8.35 4.62 3.23
C HIS A 57 8.01 3.18 3.65
N SER A 58 8.99 2.38 4.07
CA SER A 58 8.79 0.93 4.26
C SER A 58 8.82 0.43 5.72
N HIS A 59 8.39 1.25 6.68
CA HIS A 59 8.17 0.76 8.04
C HIS A 59 7.00 -0.24 8.12
N LEU A 60 6.98 -1.03 9.19
CA LEU A 60 6.08 -2.18 9.37
C LEU A 60 4.59 -1.83 9.28
N ASP A 61 4.20 -0.66 9.78
CA ASP A 61 2.83 -0.17 9.75
C ASP A 61 2.45 0.51 8.42
N HIS A 62 3.38 0.65 7.48
CA HIS A 62 3.15 1.20 6.13
C HIS A 62 3.20 0.14 5.03
N CYS A 63 4.17 -0.77 5.07
CA CYS A 63 4.35 -1.78 4.01
C CYS A 63 3.90 -3.19 4.39
N GLY A 64 3.49 -3.42 5.64
CA GLY A 64 3.21 -4.76 6.14
C GLY A 64 2.16 -5.56 5.40
N GLY A 65 1.09 -4.92 4.91
CA GLY A 65 0.03 -5.57 4.15
C GLY A 65 0.30 -5.69 2.65
N VAL A 66 1.42 -5.16 2.13
CA VAL A 66 1.68 -5.10 0.68
C VAL A 66 1.73 -6.50 0.06
N ALA A 67 2.50 -7.41 0.67
CA ALA A 67 2.63 -8.78 0.17
C ALA A 67 1.27 -9.49 0.11
N SER A 68 0.46 -9.35 1.16
CA SER A 68 -0.87 -9.94 1.25
C SER A 68 -1.84 -9.34 0.23
N LEU A 69 -1.79 -8.02 0.05
CA LEU A 69 -2.63 -7.30 -0.91
C LEU A 69 -2.31 -7.69 -2.35
N MET A 70 -1.02 -7.78 -2.72
CA MET A 70 -0.57 -8.15 -4.07
C MET A 70 -0.89 -9.60 -4.45
N ARG A 71 -1.18 -10.50 -3.49
CA ARG A 71 -1.70 -11.84 -3.79
C ARG A 71 -3.13 -11.83 -4.31
N SER A 72 -3.92 -10.84 -3.88
CA SER A 72 -5.35 -10.75 -4.19
C SER A 72 -5.63 -9.74 -5.31
N ALA A 73 -4.72 -8.80 -5.53
CA ALA A 73 -4.85 -7.68 -6.45
C ALA A 73 -3.81 -7.74 -7.57
N THR A 74 -4.16 -7.27 -8.76
CA THR A 74 -3.23 -7.08 -9.88
C THR A 74 -2.48 -5.75 -9.77
N CYS A 75 -2.15 -5.32 -8.55
CA CYS A 75 -1.50 -4.04 -8.31
C CYS A 75 0.01 -4.14 -8.42
N GLU A 76 0.64 -3.12 -8.99
CA GLU A 76 2.09 -2.96 -9.02
C GLU A 76 2.55 -2.04 -7.88
N LEU A 77 3.66 -2.41 -7.25
CA LEU A 77 4.25 -1.67 -6.15
C LEU A 77 5.20 -0.58 -6.65
N TRP A 78 5.01 0.64 -6.13
CA TRP A 78 5.87 1.80 -6.29
C TRP A 78 6.50 2.14 -4.94
N ALA A 79 7.83 2.15 -4.88
CA ALA A 79 8.57 2.48 -3.66
C ALA A 79 9.93 3.09 -4.00
N HIS A 80 10.54 3.80 -3.05
CA HIS A 80 11.90 4.32 -3.20
C HIS A 80 12.93 3.25 -2.79
N SER A 81 14.03 3.13 -3.55
CA SER A 81 15.07 2.10 -3.37
C SER A 81 15.83 2.19 -2.05
N SER A 82 15.91 3.39 -1.43
CA SER A 82 16.53 3.57 -0.10
C SER A 82 15.87 2.72 0.99
N GLU A 83 14.61 2.34 0.80
CA GLU A 83 13.81 1.65 1.80
C GLU A 83 13.95 0.12 1.74
N ARG A 84 14.81 -0.39 0.85
CA ARG A 84 15.03 -1.83 0.63
C ARG A 84 15.33 -2.58 1.91
N PHE A 85 16.16 -2.00 2.80
CA PHE A 85 16.52 -2.64 4.07
C PHE A 85 15.27 -2.99 4.89
N PHE A 86 14.33 -2.06 5.03
CA PHE A 86 13.12 -2.29 5.81
C PHE A 86 12.18 -3.27 5.12
N ARG A 87 12.03 -3.20 3.80
CA ARG A 87 11.21 -4.14 3.01
C ARG A 87 11.66 -5.59 3.18
N GLU A 88 12.95 -5.84 3.03
CA GLU A 88 13.54 -7.19 3.08
C GLU A 88 13.66 -7.76 4.50
N ASN A 89 13.58 -6.92 5.53
CA ASN A 89 13.71 -7.32 6.93
C ASN A 89 12.42 -7.16 7.74
N LEU A 90 11.28 -6.96 7.07
CA LEU A 90 10.03 -6.62 7.72
C LEU A 90 9.59 -7.65 8.75
N GLU A 91 9.66 -8.94 8.42
CA GLU A 91 9.27 -10.01 9.34
C GLU A 91 10.11 -9.99 10.62
N ALA A 92 11.42 -9.78 10.47
CA ALA A 92 12.33 -9.70 11.61
C ALA A 92 12.01 -8.48 12.49
N ILE A 93 11.69 -7.34 11.88
CA ILE A 93 11.27 -6.12 12.58
C ILE A 93 9.94 -6.37 13.30
N CYS A 94 8.95 -6.96 12.63
CA CYS A 94 7.65 -7.27 13.23
C CYS A 94 7.78 -8.14 14.48
N LEU A 95 8.67 -9.15 14.45
CA LEU A 95 8.97 -9.99 15.62
C LEU A 95 9.55 -9.19 16.78
N GLN A 96 10.43 -8.22 16.52
CA GLN A 96 11.00 -7.36 17.56
C GLN A 96 9.94 -6.48 18.23
N TYR A 97 8.92 -6.06 17.48
CA TYR A 97 7.77 -5.30 17.99
C TYR A 97 6.67 -6.18 18.60
N GLY A 98 6.85 -7.51 18.64
CA GLY A 98 5.85 -8.43 19.15
C GLY A 98 4.59 -8.53 18.27
N MET A 99 4.69 -8.16 17.00
CA MET A 99 3.59 -8.25 16.05
C MET A 99 3.38 -9.68 15.57
N PRO A 100 2.13 -10.15 15.44
CA PRO A 100 1.86 -11.46 14.89
C PRO A 100 2.32 -11.53 13.42
N ARG A 101 2.87 -12.67 13.00
CA ARG A 101 3.26 -12.98 11.59
C ARG A 101 2.05 -13.07 10.62
N GLY A 102 0.97 -12.31 10.84
CA GLY A 102 -0.28 -12.36 10.05
C GLY A 102 -0.08 -11.84 8.62
N ASP A 103 -0.79 -10.78 8.23
CA ASP A 103 -0.59 -10.14 6.92
C ASP A 103 0.81 -9.54 6.72
N MET A 104 1.63 -9.49 7.78
CA MET A 104 2.90 -8.76 7.89
C MET A 104 4.08 -9.65 7.43
N GLU A 105 4.30 -9.68 6.12
CA GLU A 105 5.39 -10.41 5.46
C GLU A 105 6.39 -9.45 4.82
N ASN A 106 7.58 -9.95 4.47
CA ASN A 106 8.57 -9.14 3.75
C ASN A 106 7.94 -8.51 2.49
N CYS A 107 8.13 -7.20 2.35
CA CYS A 107 7.53 -6.44 1.26
C CYS A 107 8.22 -6.80 -0.06
N PRO A 108 7.47 -7.15 -1.13
CA PRO A 108 8.03 -7.49 -2.44
C PRO A 108 8.92 -6.39 -3.03
N GLU A 109 9.74 -6.76 -4.00
CA GLU A 109 10.45 -5.77 -4.82
C GLU A 109 9.46 -4.88 -5.57
N PRO A 110 9.70 -3.55 -5.60
CA PRO A 110 8.85 -2.64 -6.35
C PRO A 110 8.97 -2.92 -7.86
N GLY A 111 7.83 -2.88 -8.56
CA GLY A 111 7.80 -2.86 -10.01
C GLY A 111 8.24 -1.51 -10.59
N HIS A 112 8.10 -0.45 -9.78
CA HIS A 112 8.42 0.93 -10.16
C HIS A 112 9.20 1.65 -9.06
N GLU A 113 10.27 2.32 -9.44
CA GLU A 113 11.06 3.15 -8.54
C GLU A 113 10.39 4.53 -8.39
N LEU A 114 10.15 4.95 -7.15
CA LEU A 114 9.83 6.34 -6.84
C LEU A 114 11.12 7.14 -6.69
N VAL A 115 11.18 8.30 -7.32
CA VAL A 115 12.30 9.25 -7.22
C VAL A 115 11.82 10.61 -6.74
N ASP A 116 12.75 11.46 -6.31
CA ASP A 116 12.40 12.83 -5.93
C ASP A 116 11.68 13.57 -7.07
N CYS A 117 10.65 14.32 -6.70
CA CYS A 117 9.77 15.03 -7.63
C CYS A 117 9.05 14.14 -8.67
N ALA A 118 8.92 12.83 -8.42
CA ALA A 118 8.07 11.97 -9.26
C ALA A 118 6.61 12.44 -9.20
N GLU A 119 5.98 12.52 -10.37
CA GLU A 119 4.55 12.80 -10.50
C GLU A 119 3.81 11.49 -10.76
N LEU A 120 2.78 11.20 -9.97
CA LEU A 120 1.98 9.98 -10.05
C LEU A 120 0.58 10.32 -10.53
N SER A 121 -0.01 9.45 -11.34
CA SER A 121 -1.36 9.65 -11.89
C SER A 121 -2.33 8.59 -11.44
N VAL A 122 -3.58 9.01 -11.27
CA VAL A 122 -4.73 8.13 -11.03
C VAL A 122 -5.83 8.57 -11.97
N GLY A 123 -6.10 7.80 -13.03
CA GLY A 123 -7.02 8.21 -14.08
C GLY A 123 -6.59 9.52 -14.72
N ASN A 124 -7.50 10.49 -14.72
CA ASN A 124 -7.27 11.83 -15.28
C ASN A 124 -6.70 12.83 -14.24
N GLU A 125 -6.37 12.37 -13.03
CA GLU A 125 -5.79 13.20 -11.98
C GLU A 125 -4.27 12.93 -11.88
N ARG A 126 -3.49 13.96 -11.59
CA ARG A 126 -2.02 13.94 -11.45
C ARG A 126 -1.60 14.78 -10.25
#